data_AF-A0A496LAX3-F1
#
_entry.id   AF-A0A496LAX3-F1
#
_cell.length_a   1.000
_cell.length_b   1.000
_cell.length_c   1.000
_cell.angle_alpha   90.00
_cell.angle_beta   90.00
_cell.angle_gamma   90.00
#
_symmetry.space_group_name_H-M   'P 1'
#
loop_
_entity.id
_entity.type
_entity.pdbx_description
1 polymer ?
#
loop_
_entity_poly.entity_id
_entity_poly.type
_entity_poly.pdbx_seq_one_letter_code
_entity_poly.pdbx_strand_id
1 'polypeptide(L)'
;ESNDSVDSKGIRYHTYANIGSNGSLGGSLYISYNPIKWLSFWSSLSAGYERYTNRASISEGAFFSEYGGVNIKLPWKMRFNIGMGGNPAYTSYRSKGNGWYYYYTSLSRSFLKGDKLSVSISASNFLEKYNTYRNTSWVEGVYTSNSVSRSLARSFSISLSWRFGEMKAQIKKAERGISNDDVKSGGGSGGNAPN
;
A
#
# COMPACT_ATOMS: atom_id res chain seq x y z
N GLU A 1 -5.84 24.71 -1.60
CA GLU A 1 -6.58 24.93 -2.87
C GLU A 1 -7.01 26.40 -2.95
N SER A 2 -7.39 26.84 -4.16
CA SER A 2 -7.73 28.23 -4.48
C SER A 2 -9.23 28.46 -4.61
N ASN A 3 -9.66 29.69 -4.37
CA ASN A 3 -10.96 30.19 -4.79
C ASN A 3 -10.78 30.90 -6.14
N ASP A 4 -11.37 30.32 -7.18
CA ASP A 4 -11.35 30.87 -8.54
C ASP A 4 -12.71 31.51 -8.84
N SER A 5 -12.70 32.73 -9.38
CA SER A 5 -13.91 33.42 -9.84
C SER A 5 -13.65 34.13 -11.17
N VAL A 6 -14.71 34.37 -11.95
CA VAL A 6 -14.65 35.15 -13.19
C VAL A 6 -15.53 36.38 -13.03
N ASP A 7 -15.02 37.56 -13.39
CA ASP A 7 -15.81 38.79 -13.39
C ASP A 7 -16.65 38.95 -14.68
N SER A 8 -17.48 40.00 -14.73
CA SER A 8 -18.31 40.31 -15.91
C SER A 8 -17.51 40.70 -17.17
N LYS A 9 -16.21 40.92 -17.04
CA LYS A 9 -15.27 41.20 -18.15
C LYS A 9 -14.51 39.95 -18.59
N GLY A 10 -14.74 38.79 -17.96
CA GLY A 10 -14.09 37.53 -18.27
C GLY A 10 -12.70 37.36 -17.65
N ILE A 11 -12.30 38.22 -16.71
CA ILE A 11 -11.02 38.11 -16.00
C ILE A 11 -11.15 37.07 -14.89
N ARG A 12 -10.25 36.08 -14.89
CA ARG A 12 -10.14 35.08 -13.84
C ARG A 12 -9.29 35.60 -12.69
N TYR A 13 -9.83 35.53 -11.47
CA TYR A 13 -9.11 35.79 -10.23
C TYR A 13 -8.85 34.47 -9.51
N HIS A 14 -7.63 34.31 -9.00
CA HIS A 14 -7.18 33.14 -8.25
C HIS A 14 -6.64 33.61 -6.90
N THR A 15 -7.27 33.18 -5.80
CA THR A 15 -6.80 33.50 -4.44
C THR A 15 -6.79 32.26 -3.56
N TYR A 16 -5.95 32.25 -2.52
CA TYR A 16 -5.94 31.16 -1.55
C TYR A 16 -7.04 31.35 -0.51
N ALA A 17 -7.76 30.28 -0.17
CA ALA A 17 -8.81 30.32 0.85
C ALA A 17 -8.80 29.04 1.70
N ASN A 18 -9.38 29.13 2.90
CA ASN A 18 -9.63 27.94 3.72
C ASN A 18 -10.69 27.07 3.04
N ILE A 19 -10.34 25.81 2.85
CA ILE A 19 -11.02 24.82 2.01
C ILE A 19 -12.09 24.04 2.77
N GLY A 20 -12.29 24.33 4.05
CA GLY A 20 -13.23 23.64 4.92
C GLY A 20 -12.62 22.42 5.62
N SER A 21 -13.45 21.47 6.05
CA SER A 21 -13.03 20.28 6.80
C SER A 21 -12.99 19.04 5.93
N ASN A 22 -12.01 18.18 6.16
CA ASN A 22 -11.94 16.83 5.59
C ASN A 22 -12.00 15.81 6.72
N GLY A 23 -12.80 14.76 6.55
CA GLY A 23 -12.83 13.61 7.43
C GLY A 23 -12.93 12.33 6.61
N SER A 24 -12.20 11.30 7.02
CA SER A 24 -12.26 9.99 6.39
C SER A 24 -12.46 8.90 7.43
N LEU A 25 -13.18 7.86 7.03
CA LEU A 25 -13.34 6.62 7.79
C LEU A 25 -12.99 5.47 6.85
N GLY A 26 -12.03 4.63 7.23
CA GLY A 26 -11.62 3.51 6.41
C GLY A 26 -11.01 2.40 7.23
N GLY A 27 -10.87 1.25 6.58
CA GLY A 27 -10.25 0.06 7.14
C GLY A 27 -9.37 -0.63 6.11
N SER A 28 -8.46 -1.45 6.62
CA SER A 28 -7.62 -2.32 5.81
C SER A 28 -7.73 -3.76 6.30
N LEU A 29 -7.63 -4.70 5.36
CA LEU A 29 -7.65 -6.12 5.61
C LEU A 29 -6.45 -6.77 4.93
N TYR A 30 -5.63 -7.47 5.71
CA TYR A 30 -4.52 -8.25 5.19
C TYR A 30 -4.79 -9.74 5.39
N ILE A 31 -4.69 -10.50 4.31
CA ILE A 31 -4.87 -11.95 4.29
C ILE A 31 -3.55 -12.56 3.81
N SER A 32 -3.03 -13.55 4.53
CA SER A 32 -1.92 -14.37 4.06
C SER A 32 -2.15 -15.81 4.45
N TYR A 33 -2.01 -16.72 3.49
CA TYR A 33 -2.23 -18.15 3.72
C TYR A 33 -1.34 -19.00 2.82
N ASN A 34 -0.90 -20.12 3.39
CA ASN A 34 0.00 -21.08 2.77
C ASN A 34 -0.70 -22.45 2.76
N PRO A 35 -1.62 -22.71 1.82
CA PRO A 35 -2.41 -23.94 1.81
C PRO A 35 -1.52 -25.20 1.72
N ILE A 36 -0.38 -25.09 1.03
CA ILE A 36 0.57 -26.18 0.80
C ILE A 36 2.00 -25.61 0.75
N LYS A 37 3.01 -26.44 0.99
CA LYS A 37 4.41 -26.00 1.16
C LYS A 37 4.99 -25.22 -0.02
N TRP A 38 4.47 -25.46 -1.23
CA TRP A 38 4.93 -24.84 -2.47
C TRP A 38 4.07 -23.64 -2.92
N LEU A 39 2.95 -23.34 -2.26
CA LEU A 39 2.03 -22.28 -2.65
C LEU A 39 1.80 -21.32 -1.48
N SER A 40 2.00 -20.03 -1.71
CA SER A 40 1.57 -18.99 -0.78
C SER A 40 0.74 -17.95 -1.52
N PHE A 41 -0.26 -17.41 -0.84
CA PHE A 41 -0.96 -16.23 -1.31
C PHE A 41 -1.00 -15.16 -0.22
N TRP A 42 -1.11 -13.94 -0.69
CA TRP A 42 -1.35 -12.78 0.15
C TRP A 42 -2.26 -11.80 -0.58
N SER A 43 -3.06 -11.07 0.16
CA SER A 43 -3.86 -9.96 -0.33
C SER A 43 -3.95 -8.88 0.75
N SER A 44 -3.94 -7.63 0.32
CA SER A 44 -4.09 -6.44 1.13
C SER A 44 -5.17 -5.59 0.49
N LEU A 45 -6.29 -5.43 1.18
CA LEU A 45 -7.41 -4.62 0.77
C LEU A 45 -7.48 -3.39 1.66
N SER A 46 -7.88 -2.26 1.12
CA SER A 46 -8.16 -1.06 1.92
C SER A 46 -9.33 -0.32 1.29
N ALA A 47 -10.31 0.02 2.11
CA ALA A 47 -11.52 0.69 1.65
C ALA A 47 -12.00 1.67 2.70
N GLY A 48 -12.71 2.69 2.26
CA GLY A 48 -13.27 3.67 3.16
C GLY A 48 -14.08 4.71 2.44
N TYR A 49 -14.45 5.74 3.18
CA TYR A 49 -15.26 6.84 2.75
C TYR A 49 -14.64 8.15 3.22
N GLU A 50 -14.57 9.11 2.32
CA GLU A 50 -14.04 10.45 2.58
C GLU A 50 -15.14 11.47 2.38
N ARG A 51 -15.17 12.45 3.27
CA ARG A 51 -16.11 13.56 3.28
C ARG A 51 -15.34 14.86 3.40
N TYR A 52 -15.45 15.66 2.34
CA TYR A 52 -14.94 17.01 2.26
C TYR A 52 -16.10 17.98 2.37
N THR A 53 -16.04 18.92 3.31
CA THR A 53 -17.06 19.94 3.54
C THR A 53 -16.43 21.32 3.44
N ASN A 54 -16.86 22.14 2.49
CA ASN A 54 -16.46 23.54 2.33
C ASN A 54 -17.69 24.46 2.42
N ARG A 55 -17.48 25.76 2.62
CA ARG A 55 -18.52 26.82 2.65
C ARG A 55 -19.46 26.80 1.44
N ALA A 56 -18.99 26.32 0.28
CA ALA A 56 -19.75 26.34 -0.98
C ALA A 56 -20.30 24.96 -1.39
N SER A 57 -19.80 23.84 -0.85
CA SER A 57 -20.22 22.49 -1.27
C SER A 57 -19.70 21.39 -0.35
N ILE A 58 -20.35 20.23 -0.43
CA ILE A 58 -19.91 18.98 0.18
C ILE A 58 -19.54 18.03 -0.95
N SER A 59 -18.38 17.38 -0.83
CA SER A 59 -17.93 16.31 -1.73
C SER A 59 -17.65 15.06 -0.92
N GLU A 60 -18.19 13.95 -1.38
CA GLU A 60 -18.12 12.68 -0.68
C GLU A 60 -17.76 11.56 -1.67
N GLY A 61 -17.01 10.57 -1.21
CA GLY A 61 -16.58 9.47 -2.08
C GLY A 61 -16.07 8.27 -1.31
N ALA A 62 -16.35 7.08 -1.84
CA ALA A 62 -15.72 5.86 -1.37
C ALA A 62 -14.38 5.65 -2.09
N PHE A 63 -13.39 5.15 -1.37
CA PHE A 63 -12.15 4.64 -1.95
C PHE A 63 -12.02 3.15 -1.70
N PHE A 64 -11.33 2.48 -2.62
CA PHE A 64 -10.98 1.08 -2.52
C PHE A 64 -9.59 0.89 -3.13
N SER A 65 -8.77 0.02 -2.57
CA SER A 65 -7.52 -0.40 -3.18
C SER A 65 -7.26 -1.85 -2.80
N GLU A 66 -6.72 -2.60 -3.74
CA GLU A 66 -6.38 -4.00 -3.56
C GLU A 66 -4.98 -4.25 -4.09
N TYR A 67 -4.23 -5.09 -3.38
CA TYR A 67 -2.95 -5.61 -3.78
C TYR A 67 -2.89 -7.07 -3.41
N GLY A 68 -2.54 -7.95 -4.32
CA GLY A 68 -2.46 -9.36 -4.02
C GLY A 68 -1.49 -10.10 -4.91
N GLY A 69 -1.07 -11.26 -4.45
CA GLY A 69 -0.17 -12.10 -5.20
C GLY A 69 -0.08 -13.52 -4.70
N VAL A 70 0.42 -14.35 -5.60
CA VAL A 70 0.67 -15.77 -5.38
C VAL A 70 2.16 -16.02 -5.61
N ASN A 71 2.78 -16.73 -4.68
CA ASN A 71 4.15 -17.21 -4.83
C ASN A 71 4.13 -18.74 -4.93
N ILE A 72 4.78 -19.26 -5.95
CA ILE A 72 4.85 -20.69 -6.27
C ILE A 72 6.33 -21.09 -6.20
N LYS A 73 6.65 -22.01 -5.29
CA LYS A 73 7.96 -22.67 -5.23
C LYS A 73 7.97 -23.79 -6.24
N LEU A 74 8.90 -23.71 -7.17
CA LEU A 74 9.12 -24.71 -8.21
C LEU A 74 10.34 -25.57 -7.86
N PRO A 75 10.53 -26.72 -8.52
CA PRO A 75 11.77 -27.48 -8.46
C PRO A 75 13.02 -26.63 -8.78
N TRP A 76 14.19 -27.17 -8.47
CA TRP A 76 15.48 -26.52 -8.76
C TRP A 76 15.68 -25.13 -8.12
N LYS A 77 15.06 -24.93 -6.96
CA LYS A 77 15.11 -23.67 -6.18
C LYS A 77 14.57 -22.47 -6.96
N MET A 78 13.60 -22.72 -7.85
CA MET A 78 12.94 -21.67 -8.60
C MET A 78 11.73 -21.14 -7.83
N ARG A 79 11.44 -19.85 -7.99
CA ARG A 79 10.22 -19.23 -7.45
C ARG A 79 9.55 -18.42 -8.54
N PHE A 80 8.29 -18.71 -8.77
CA PHE A 80 7.43 -17.97 -9.67
C PHE A 80 6.46 -17.14 -8.84
N ASN A 81 6.40 -15.84 -9.12
CA ASN A 81 5.44 -14.95 -8.46
C ASN A 81 4.55 -14.32 -9.52
N ILE A 82 3.28 -14.21 -9.20
CA ILE A 82 2.29 -13.46 -9.96
C ILE A 82 1.54 -12.57 -8.99
N GLY A 83 1.25 -11.34 -9.37
CA GLY A 83 0.51 -10.43 -8.53
C GLY A 83 -0.13 -9.32 -9.32
N MET A 84 -1.05 -8.63 -8.68
CA MET A 84 -1.75 -7.48 -9.21
C MET A 84 -2.09 -6.51 -8.09
N GLY A 85 -2.41 -5.29 -8.47
CA GLY A 85 -3.02 -4.35 -7.55
C GLY A 85 -3.58 -3.14 -8.29
N GLY A 86 -4.32 -2.31 -7.57
CA GLY A 86 -4.94 -1.13 -8.12
C GLY A 86 -6.08 -0.59 -7.28
N ASN A 87 -6.73 0.42 -7.82
CA ASN A 87 -7.93 1.05 -7.29
C ASN A 87 -8.88 1.43 -8.43
N PRO A 88 -10.20 1.50 -8.17
CA PRO A 88 -11.15 2.02 -9.13
C PRO A 88 -10.96 3.52 -9.34
N ALA A 89 -11.65 4.05 -10.36
CA ALA A 89 -11.73 5.49 -10.58
C ALA A 89 -12.22 6.20 -9.31
N TYR A 90 -11.65 7.38 -9.07
CA TYR A 90 -11.97 8.19 -7.91
C TYR A 90 -12.65 9.49 -8.35
N THR A 91 -13.55 9.97 -7.52
CA THR A 91 -14.13 11.30 -7.62
C THR A 91 -13.92 11.98 -6.29
N SER A 92 -13.31 13.16 -6.32
CA SER A 92 -13.07 14.02 -5.16
C SER A 92 -13.68 15.39 -5.41
N TYR A 93 -13.49 16.31 -4.46
CA TYR A 93 -13.94 17.69 -4.63
C TYR A 93 -13.31 18.28 -5.89
N ARG A 94 -14.16 18.67 -6.86
CA ARG A 94 -13.77 19.35 -8.11
C ARG A 94 -12.79 18.57 -9.00
N SER A 95 -12.62 17.26 -8.79
CA SER A 95 -11.74 16.43 -9.59
C SER A 95 -12.27 15.01 -9.70
N LYS A 96 -12.10 14.40 -10.86
CA LYS A 96 -12.28 12.95 -11.06
C LYS A 96 -11.11 12.42 -11.86
N GLY A 97 -10.68 11.23 -11.53
CA GLY A 97 -9.56 10.58 -12.19
C GLY A 97 -9.83 9.11 -12.43
N ASN A 98 -9.20 8.57 -13.48
CA ASN A 98 -9.18 7.13 -13.69
C ASN A 98 -8.48 6.42 -12.53
N GLY A 99 -8.96 5.20 -12.26
CA GLY A 99 -8.26 4.27 -11.38
C GLY A 99 -6.98 3.81 -12.04
N TRP A 100 -6.09 3.22 -11.26
CA TRP A 100 -4.91 2.56 -11.80
C TRP A 100 -4.91 1.10 -11.41
N TYR A 101 -4.28 0.30 -12.24
CA TYR A 101 -4.00 -1.08 -11.92
C TYR A 101 -2.66 -1.47 -12.51
N TYR A 102 -2.11 -2.54 -11.98
CA TYR A 102 -0.94 -3.18 -12.52
C TYR A 102 -1.01 -4.66 -12.22
N TYR A 103 -0.31 -5.43 -13.04
CA TYR A 103 -0.03 -6.82 -12.78
C TYR A 103 1.42 -7.10 -13.12
N TYR A 104 1.98 -8.08 -12.44
CA TYR A 104 3.36 -8.46 -12.65
C TYR A 104 3.54 -9.96 -12.51
N THR A 105 4.61 -10.44 -13.12
CA THR A 105 5.12 -11.77 -12.93
C THR A 105 6.62 -11.74 -12.78
N SER A 106 7.17 -12.68 -12.02
CA SER A 106 8.62 -12.86 -11.90
C SER A 106 8.97 -14.32 -11.79
N LEU A 107 10.07 -14.71 -12.43
CA LEU A 107 10.70 -16.00 -12.26
C LEU A 107 12.10 -15.78 -11.70
N SER A 108 12.40 -16.45 -10.60
CA SER A 108 13.70 -16.35 -9.94
C SER A 108 14.28 -17.73 -9.68
N ARG A 109 15.60 -17.80 -9.60
CA ARG A 109 16.34 -18.98 -9.19
C ARG A 109 17.47 -18.59 -8.24
N SER A 110 17.61 -19.37 -7.17
CA SER A 110 18.72 -19.22 -6.24
C SER A 110 19.82 -20.25 -6.49
N PHE A 111 21.06 -19.80 -6.38
CA PHE A 111 22.30 -20.52 -6.60
C PHE A 111 23.22 -20.37 -5.37
N LEU A 112 24.33 -21.12 -5.38
CA LEU A 112 25.31 -21.23 -4.30
C LEU A 112 24.76 -21.85 -3.00
N LYS A 113 25.68 -22.22 -2.10
CA LYS A 113 25.32 -22.75 -0.78
C LYS A 113 24.60 -21.68 0.04
N GLY A 114 23.45 -22.05 0.61
CA GLY A 114 22.61 -21.11 1.38
C GLY A 114 21.90 -20.07 0.53
N ASP A 115 21.67 -20.34 -0.77
CA ASP A 115 20.90 -19.47 -1.67
C ASP A 115 21.45 -18.03 -1.74
N LYS A 116 22.79 -17.93 -1.70
CA LYS A 116 23.51 -16.65 -1.62
C LYS A 116 23.45 -15.82 -2.89
N LEU A 117 23.28 -16.45 -4.04
CA LEU A 117 23.12 -15.77 -5.33
C LEU A 117 21.70 -15.99 -5.85
N SER A 118 20.99 -14.92 -6.19
CA SER A 118 19.66 -15.00 -6.78
C SER A 118 19.64 -14.23 -8.09
N VAL A 119 19.15 -14.88 -9.14
CA VAL A 119 18.88 -14.26 -10.43
C VAL A 119 17.37 -14.27 -10.65
N SER A 120 16.80 -13.15 -11.07
CA SER A 120 15.38 -13.08 -11.41
C SER A 120 15.13 -12.28 -12.67
N ILE A 121 14.15 -12.73 -13.43
CA ILE A 121 13.52 -11.96 -14.50
C ILE A 121 12.10 -11.60 -14.07
N SER A 122 11.64 -10.42 -14.45
CA SER A 122 10.28 -9.97 -14.13
C SER A 122 9.71 -9.12 -15.26
N ALA A 123 8.39 -9.12 -15.34
CA ALA A 123 7.63 -8.32 -16.28
C ALA A 123 6.42 -7.72 -15.55
N SER A 124 6.11 -6.47 -15.83
CA SER A 124 4.91 -5.79 -15.34
C SER A 124 4.17 -5.11 -16.48
N ASN A 125 2.84 -5.16 -16.41
CA ASN A 125 1.91 -4.63 -17.42
C ASN A 125 2.31 -5.00 -18.86
N PHE A 126 2.82 -6.22 -19.05
CA PHE A 126 3.50 -6.63 -20.27
C PHE A 126 2.56 -6.90 -21.46
N LEU A 127 1.25 -7.02 -21.21
CA LEU A 127 0.23 -7.18 -22.28
C LEU A 127 -0.25 -5.81 -22.79
N GLU A 128 -0.15 -4.76 -21.97
CA GLU A 128 -0.64 -3.42 -22.30
C GLU A 128 0.43 -2.56 -22.93
N LYS A 129 0.07 -1.74 -23.92
CA LYS A 129 1.05 -0.83 -24.54
C LYS A 129 1.24 0.44 -23.70
N TYR A 130 0.18 0.96 -23.09
CA TYR A 130 0.22 2.25 -22.42
C TYR A 130 -0.69 2.32 -21.20
N ASN A 131 -0.18 2.92 -20.13
CA ASN A 131 -0.98 3.39 -19.01
C ASN A 131 -1.54 4.76 -19.38
N THR A 132 -2.86 4.91 -19.38
CA THR A 132 -3.51 6.18 -19.73
C THR A 132 -4.26 6.72 -18.51
N TYR A 133 -3.77 7.83 -17.99
CA TYR A 133 -4.38 8.55 -16.88
C TYR A 133 -5.19 9.71 -17.42
N ARG A 134 -6.48 9.71 -17.12
CA ARG A 134 -7.40 10.81 -17.47
C ARG A 134 -7.89 11.43 -16.19
N ASN A 135 -7.65 12.72 -16.05
CA ASN A 135 -8.15 13.52 -14.94
C ASN A 135 -8.98 14.67 -15.51
N THR A 136 -10.14 14.91 -14.92
CA THR A 136 -10.97 16.08 -15.20
C THR A 136 -11.15 16.83 -13.90
N SER A 137 -10.77 18.11 -13.87
CA SER A 137 -11.06 19.00 -12.75
C SER A 137 -11.91 20.18 -13.20
N TRP A 138 -12.68 20.76 -12.29
CA TRP A 138 -13.59 21.85 -12.64
C TRP A 138 -13.80 22.84 -11.50
N VAL A 139 -14.08 24.09 -11.87
CA VAL A 139 -14.66 25.08 -10.98
C VAL A 139 -15.93 25.57 -11.67
N GLU A 140 -17.07 25.37 -11.00
CA GLU A 140 -18.39 25.68 -11.53
C GLU A 140 -18.48 27.16 -11.92
N GLY A 141 -18.96 27.43 -13.14
CA GLY A 141 -19.03 28.79 -13.70
C GLY A 141 -17.68 29.41 -14.12
N VAL A 142 -16.54 28.71 -13.95
CA VAL A 142 -15.21 29.26 -14.25
C VAL A 142 -14.47 28.43 -15.31
N TYR A 143 -14.30 27.11 -15.10
CA TYR A 143 -13.65 26.23 -16.09
C TYR A 143 -13.91 24.75 -15.86
N THR A 144 -13.66 23.97 -16.92
CA THR A 144 -13.38 22.54 -16.85
C THR A 144 -12.02 22.29 -17.49
N SER A 145 -11.12 21.62 -16.77
CA SER A 145 -9.78 21.23 -17.22
C SER A 145 -9.75 19.72 -17.44
N ASN A 146 -9.29 19.29 -18.61
CA ASN A 146 -9.12 17.89 -18.95
C ASN A 146 -7.63 17.61 -19.19
N SER A 147 -7.08 16.67 -18.44
CA SER A 147 -5.70 16.23 -18.57
C SER A 147 -5.65 14.76 -18.94
N VAL A 148 -4.82 14.44 -19.95
CA VAL A 148 -4.57 13.08 -20.40
C VAL A 148 -3.06 12.87 -20.39
N SER A 149 -2.60 11.97 -19.54
CA SER A 149 -1.20 11.53 -19.51
C SER A 149 -1.10 10.09 -19.96
N ARG A 150 -0.09 9.78 -20.77
CA ARG A 150 0.14 8.45 -21.31
C ARG A 150 1.61 8.08 -21.14
N SER A 151 1.86 6.96 -20.48
CA SER A 151 3.20 6.38 -20.34
C SER A 151 3.23 4.95 -20.89
N LEU A 152 4.41 4.46 -21.26
CA LEU A 152 4.57 3.05 -21.63
C LEU A 152 4.26 2.19 -20.39
N ALA A 153 3.36 1.22 -20.57
CA ALA A 153 2.95 0.35 -19.46
C ALA A 153 3.99 -0.74 -19.19
N ARG A 154 4.52 -1.34 -20.26
CA ARG A 154 5.39 -2.52 -20.22
C ARG A 154 6.71 -2.20 -19.55
N SER A 155 7.06 -2.98 -18.54
CA SER A 155 8.38 -2.96 -17.94
C SER A 155 8.91 -4.38 -17.77
N PHE A 156 10.17 -4.58 -18.15
CA PHE A 156 10.91 -5.84 -18.00
C PHE A 156 12.17 -5.55 -17.18
N SER A 157 12.48 -6.43 -16.23
CA SER A 157 13.65 -6.25 -15.35
C SER A 157 14.38 -7.57 -15.12
N ILE A 158 15.70 -7.50 -15.13
CA ILE A 158 16.60 -8.56 -14.69
C ILE A 158 17.27 -8.07 -13.41
N SER A 159 17.25 -8.91 -12.36
CA SER A 159 17.88 -8.59 -11.09
C SER A 159 18.87 -9.68 -10.69
N LEU A 160 20.03 -9.25 -10.20
CA LEU A 160 21.08 -10.07 -9.62
C LEU A 160 21.26 -9.63 -8.17
N SER A 161 21.10 -10.56 -7.23
CA SER A 161 21.31 -10.30 -5.80
C SER A 161 22.33 -11.31 -5.25
N TRP A 162 23.43 -10.81 -4.69
CA TRP A 162 24.47 -11.63 -4.06
C TRP A 162 24.67 -11.20 -2.61
N ARG A 163 24.51 -12.16 -1.69
CA ARG A 163 24.79 -12.01 -0.25
C ARG A 163 26.18 -12.56 0.08
N PHE A 164 27.04 -11.71 0.63
CA PHE A 164 28.37 -12.07 1.12
C PHE A 164 28.35 -12.32 2.64
N GLY A 165 29.24 -13.19 3.11
CA GLY A 165 29.35 -13.54 4.53
C GLY A 165 28.40 -14.65 4.98
N GLU A 166 28.63 -15.14 6.19
CA GLU A 166 27.75 -16.00 6.98
C GLU A 166 27.94 -15.53 8.42
N MET A 167 26.87 -15.05 9.07
CA MET A 167 26.96 -14.65 10.47
C MET A 167 27.07 -15.92 11.32
N LYS A 168 28.29 -16.42 11.49
CA LYS A 168 28.62 -17.42 12.51
C LYS A 168 28.81 -16.71 13.85
N ALA A 169 27.82 -15.93 14.27
CA ALA A 169 27.76 -15.55 15.67
C ALA A 169 27.47 -16.84 16.44
N GLN A 170 28.51 -17.53 16.90
CA GLN A 170 28.36 -18.42 18.03
C GLN A 170 27.84 -17.54 19.14
N ILE A 171 26.51 -17.55 19.35
CA ILE A 171 25.90 -16.95 20.52
C ILE A 171 26.51 -17.73 21.68
N LYS A 172 27.60 -17.19 22.25
CA LYS A 172 28.09 -17.60 23.55
C LYS A 172 26.95 -17.23 24.48
N LYS A 173 26.03 -18.17 24.73
CA LYS A 173 25.03 -18.05 25.79
C LYS A 173 25.84 -17.70 27.03
N ALA A 174 25.83 -16.44 27.43
CA ALA A 174 26.26 -16.09 28.75
C ALA A 174 25.24 -16.74 29.67
N GLU A 175 25.67 -17.73 30.45
CA GLU A 175 24.98 -18.15 31.66
C GLU A 175 24.81 -16.92 32.54
N ARG A 176 23.70 -16.21 32.37
CA ARG A 176 23.18 -15.29 33.37
C ARG A 176 21.80 -15.79 33.74
N GLY A 177 21.79 -16.88 34.49
CA GLY A 177 20.69 -17.13 35.41
C GLY A 177 20.76 -16.05 36.48
N ILE A 178 19.90 -15.03 36.38
CA ILE A 178 19.59 -14.22 37.56
C ILE A 178 18.58 -15.05 38.34
N SER A 179 19.05 -15.77 39.35
CA SER A 179 18.19 -16.35 40.39
C SER A 179 17.69 -15.20 41.25
N ASN A 180 16.39 -14.97 41.26
CA ASN A 180 15.76 -13.98 42.13
C ASN A 180 15.24 -14.71 43.37
N ASP A 181 15.90 -14.53 44.51
CA ASP A 181 15.59 -15.22 45.77
C ASP A 181 14.98 -14.28 46.83
N ASP A 182 14.57 -13.06 46.45
CA ASP A 182 13.93 -12.10 47.36
C ASP A 182 12.41 -12.11 47.20
N VAL A 183 11.76 -13.17 47.71
CA VAL A 183 10.34 -13.10 48.09
C VAL A 183 10.30 -12.53 49.50
N LYS A 184 10.13 -11.21 49.62
CA LYS A 184 9.69 -10.61 50.88
C LYS A 184 8.26 -11.04 51.17
N SER A 185 8.14 -12.03 52.04
CA SER A 185 6.97 -12.22 52.88
C SER A 185 6.70 -10.92 53.65
N GLY A 186 5.58 -10.28 53.35
CA GLY A 186 5.24 -8.97 53.89
C GLY A 186 3.74 -8.80 54.05
N GLY A 187 3.25 -9.21 55.22
CA GLY A 187 2.24 -8.48 55.97
C GLY A 187 0.81 -8.47 55.41
N GLY A 188 -0.03 -9.33 56.00
CA GLY A 188 -1.47 -9.26 55.84
C GLY A 188 -2.08 -7.95 56.37
N SER A 189 -3.16 -7.54 55.70
CA SER A 189 -4.29 -6.77 56.20
C SER A 189 -5.46 -7.19 55.29
N GLY A 190 -6.53 -7.85 55.73
CA GLY A 190 -7.26 -7.70 56.97
C GLY A 190 -8.60 -7.02 56.66
N GLY A 191 -9.65 -7.80 56.35
CA GLY A 191 -11.05 -7.38 56.60
C GLY A 191 -12.04 -7.41 55.43
N ASN A 192 -12.83 -8.48 55.32
CA ASN A 192 -14.31 -8.51 55.26
C ASN A 192 -14.74 -9.99 55.04
N ALA A 193 -15.69 -10.62 55.74
CA ALA A 193 -16.73 -10.21 56.69
C ALA A 193 -17.22 -11.49 57.44
N PRO A 194 -18.06 -11.37 58.48
CA PRO A 194 -19.04 -12.42 58.76
C PRO A 194 -20.49 -11.92 58.65
N ASN A 195 -21.34 -12.90 58.34
CA ASN A 195 -22.80 -12.94 58.13
C ASN A 195 -23.32 -12.51 56.76
#